data_AF-A0A7J4S7P4-F1
#
_entry.id   AF-A0A7J4S7P4-F1
#
_cell.length_a   1.000
_cell.length_b   1.000
_cell.length_c   1.000
_cell.angle_alpha   90.00
_cell.angle_beta   90.00
_cell.angle_gamma   90.00
#
_symmetry.space_group_name_H-M   'P 1'
#
loop_
_entity.id
_entity.type
_entity.pdbx_description
1 polymer ?
#
loop_
_entity_poly.entity_id
_entity_poly.type
_entity_poly.pdbx_seq_one_letter_code
_entity_poly.pdbx_strand_id
1 'polypeptide(L)'
;PYNITFHLARPVSFFNALMAFSVSAPVPWAYSQTGEQPSTVGNVIGTGPYKLTQHVPNQLVTLEANPTYYNPGLYAPAIPSIPVTPKVVINIRSTATALKNDITTKAVDVVYRTFAPTDLTDLQASAASLGITVHIGASPQIRYLVFQVNDKTTTNIPIGITDVRVRQAIAYSVDRAQINSVVFNGLVTPLYSMIPATMPYYQPVFQTLYGDHNCSAANNLMAQLGYMTGFHPGTILARDE
;
A
#
# COMPACT_ATOMS: atom_id res chain seq x y z
N PRO A 1 -25.51 27.10 -6.19
CA PRO A 1 -25.08 26.62 -7.52
C PRO A 1 -24.94 25.09 -7.53
N TYR A 2 -25.62 24.39 -8.45
CA TYR A 2 -25.61 22.91 -8.54
C TYR A 2 -24.83 22.37 -9.75
N ASN A 3 -24.21 23.25 -10.54
CA ASN A 3 -23.43 22.88 -11.71
C ASN A 3 -21.96 23.23 -11.45
N ILE A 4 -21.07 22.27 -11.73
CA ILE A 4 -19.62 22.46 -11.73
C ILE A 4 -19.12 22.12 -13.14
N THR A 5 -18.32 23.01 -13.72
CA THR A 5 -17.71 22.81 -15.04
C THR A 5 -16.20 22.80 -14.91
N PHE A 6 -15.56 21.73 -15.38
CA PHE A 6 -14.10 21.61 -15.43
C PHE A 6 -13.61 21.90 -16.85
N HIS A 7 -12.75 22.90 -17.01
CA HIS A 7 -12.07 23.19 -18.27
C HIS A 7 -10.65 22.61 -18.21
N LEU A 8 -10.41 21.54 -18.97
CA LEU A 8 -9.11 20.87 -19.01
C LEU A 8 -8.23 21.47 -20.11
N ALA A 9 -6.94 21.62 -19.85
CA ALA A 9 -5.99 22.13 -20.84
C ALA A 9 -5.81 21.20 -22.06
N ARG A 10 -6.12 19.91 -21.90
CA ARG A 10 -6.10 18.88 -22.94
C ARG A 10 -7.05 17.74 -22.56
N PRO A 11 -7.44 16.86 -23.50
CA PRO A 11 -8.20 15.65 -23.17
C PRO A 11 -7.48 14.79 -22.13
N VAL A 12 -8.20 14.37 -21.09
CA VAL A 12 -7.72 13.44 -20.05
C VAL A 12 -8.68 12.26 -19.99
N SER A 13 -8.30 11.14 -20.63
CA SER A 13 -9.18 9.97 -20.78
C SER A 13 -9.63 9.32 -19.47
N PHE A 14 -8.83 9.48 -18.40
CA PHE A 14 -9.11 8.94 -17.08
C PHE A 14 -9.72 9.96 -16.10
N PHE A 15 -10.20 11.13 -16.59
CA PHE A 15 -10.71 12.20 -15.73
C PHE A 15 -11.81 11.73 -14.76
N ASN A 16 -12.77 10.93 -15.25
CA ASN A 16 -13.85 10.42 -14.39
C ASN A 16 -13.31 9.49 -13.28
N ALA A 17 -12.30 8.67 -13.59
CA ALA A 17 -11.65 7.81 -12.59
C ALA A 17 -10.85 8.64 -11.56
N LEU A 18 -10.22 9.72 -12.01
CA LEU A 18 -9.54 10.68 -11.12
C LEU A 18 -10.53 11.35 -10.15
N MET A 19 -11.68 11.78 -10.65
CA MET A 19 -12.72 12.39 -9.82
C MET A 19 -13.38 11.41 -8.84
N ALA A 20 -13.31 10.11 -9.11
CA ALA A 20 -13.78 9.06 -8.19
C ALA A 20 -12.75 8.67 -7.11
N PHE A 21 -11.51 9.19 -7.18
CA PHE A 21 -10.48 8.86 -6.20
C PHE A 21 -10.63 9.70 -4.92
N SER A 22 -10.17 9.16 -3.77
CA SER A 22 -10.42 9.77 -2.45
C SER A 22 -9.83 11.17 -2.28
N VAL A 23 -8.73 11.49 -2.98
CA VAL A 23 -8.11 12.83 -2.96
C VAL A 23 -8.98 13.90 -3.64
N SER A 24 -9.96 13.48 -4.44
CA SER A 24 -10.91 14.35 -5.12
C SER A 24 -12.21 14.54 -4.31
N ALA A 25 -12.25 14.04 -3.06
CA ALA A 25 -13.41 14.19 -2.20
C ALA A 25 -13.71 15.68 -1.92
N PRO A 26 -14.97 16.13 -2.01
CA PRO A 26 -15.32 17.51 -1.72
C PRO A 26 -15.14 17.82 -0.24
N VAL A 27 -14.56 18.98 0.06
CA VAL A 27 -14.39 19.53 1.40
C VAL A 27 -15.02 20.92 1.49
N PRO A 28 -15.35 21.43 2.69
CA PRO A 28 -15.81 22.80 2.84
C PRO A 28 -14.83 23.80 2.24
N TRP A 29 -15.35 24.79 1.52
CA TRP A 29 -14.55 25.85 0.91
C TRP A 29 -13.69 26.63 1.92
N ALA A 30 -14.16 26.73 3.16
CA ALA A 30 -13.46 27.42 4.24
C ALA A 30 -12.19 26.70 4.73
N TYR A 31 -11.95 25.46 4.31
CA TYR A 31 -10.73 24.74 4.67
C TYR A 31 -9.50 25.34 4.01
N SER A 32 -8.35 25.11 4.65
CA SER A 32 -7.06 25.52 4.11
C SER A 32 -6.81 24.86 2.76
N GLN A 33 -6.41 25.66 1.77
CA GLN A 33 -6.14 25.18 0.41
C GLN A 33 -4.72 24.60 0.27
N THR A 34 -3.82 24.90 1.21
CA THR A 34 -2.39 24.52 1.15
C THR A 34 -1.85 23.94 2.46
N GLY A 35 -2.64 23.98 3.52
CA GLY A 35 -2.24 23.52 4.85
C GLY A 35 -2.86 22.19 5.24
N GLU A 36 -2.53 21.76 6.45
CA GLU A 36 -3.14 20.59 7.06
C GLU A 36 -4.65 20.77 7.24
N GLN A 37 -5.38 19.70 6.96
CA GLN A 37 -6.82 19.69 7.14
C GLN A 37 -7.16 19.45 8.62
N PRO A 38 -8.31 19.94 9.11
CA PRO A 38 -8.72 19.72 10.48
C PRO A 38 -8.78 18.23 10.81
N SER A 39 -8.38 17.88 12.03
CA SER A 39 -8.50 16.53 12.59
C SER A 39 -9.26 16.50 13.92
N THR A 40 -9.67 17.68 14.41
CA THR A 40 -10.45 17.85 15.64
C THR A 40 -11.90 17.49 15.40
N VAL A 41 -12.49 16.75 16.35
CA VAL A 41 -13.93 16.45 16.37
C VAL A 41 -14.75 17.73 16.22
N GLY A 42 -15.81 17.69 15.42
CA GLY A 42 -16.65 18.86 15.11
C GLY A 42 -16.11 19.75 13.99
N ASN A 43 -14.80 19.72 13.73
CA ASN A 43 -14.19 20.49 12.64
C ASN A 43 -13.92 19.65 11.40
N VAL A 44 -14.04 18.31 11.46
CA VAL A 44 -13.99 17.40 10.31
C VAL A 44 -15.40 17.27 9.71
N ILE A 45 -15.60 17.88 8.55
CA ILE A 45 -16.87 17.98 7.85
C ILE A 45 -16.77 17.19 6.55
N GLY A 46 -17.68 16.23 6.38
CA GLY A 46 -17.80 15.44 5.16
C GLY A 46 -19.25 15.09 4.88
N THR A 47 -19.54 14.70 3.65
CA THR A 47 -20.88 14.32 3.18
C THR A 47 -21.09 12.82 3.14
N GLY A 48 -20.23 12.05 3.82
CA GLY A 48 -20.28 10.59 3.86
C GLY A 48 -21.29 10.05 4.87
N PRO A 49 -21.46 8.71 4.92
CA PRO A 49 -22.43 8.03 5.80
C PRO A 49 -22.07 8.07 7.29
N TYR A 50 -20.86 8.47 7.65
CA TYR A 50 -20.40 8.59 9.03
C TYR A 50 -19.71 9.94 9.27
N LYS A 51 -19.76 10.41 10.52
CA LYS A 51 -19.08 11.62 11.01
C LYS A 51 -18.12 11.29 12.15
N LEU A 52 -17.06 12.07 12.28
CA LEU A 52 -16.08 11.92 13.35
C LEU A 52 -16.65 12.39 14.70
N THR A 53 -16.60 11.54 15.71
CA THR A 53 -17.05 11.86 17.09
C THR A 53 -15.97 11.69 18.14
N GLN A 54 -14.90 10.96 17.84
CA GLN A 54 -13.71 10.91 18.70
C GLN A 54 -12.46 10.70 17.85
N HIS A 55 -11.38 11.40 18.20
CA HIS A 55 -10.07 11.18 17.61
C HIS A 55 -8.99 11.28 18.69
N VAL A 56 -8.30 10.18 18.93
CA VAL A 56 -7.08 10.12 19.76
C VAL A 56 -5.94 9.71 18.82
N PRO A 57 -5.00 10.63 18.51
CA PRO A 57 -3.95 10.38 17.54
C PRO A 57 -3.20 9.07 17.80
N ASN A 58 -3.00 8.27 16.74
CA ASN A 58 -2.34 6.96 16.75
C ASN A 58 -2.98 5.89 17.66
N GLN A 59 -4.17 6.11 18.19
CA GLN A 59 -4.83 5.17 19.10
C GLN A 59 -6.24 4.80 18.65
N LEU A 60 -7.08 5.80 18.39
CA LEU A 60 -8.52 5.59 18.28
C LEU A 60 -9.17 6.61 17.36
N VAL A 61 -10.04 6.13 16.48
CA VAL A 61 -11.00 6.96 15.75
C VAL A 61 -12.40 6.38 15.96
N THR A 62 -13.32 7.21 16.43
CA THR A 62 -14.74 6.85 16.55
C THR A 62 -15.55 7.64 15.54
N LEU A 63 -16.37 6.91 14.80
CA LEU A 63 -17.28 7.42 13.80
C LEU A 63 -18.71 7.05 14.21
N GLU A 64 -19.65 7.98 14.06
CA GLU A 64 -21.07 7.72 14.24
C GLU A 64 -21.82 7.95 12.94
N ALA A 65 -22.95 7.26 12.76
CA ALA A 65 -23.79 7.45 11.59
C ALA A 65 -24.11 8.93 11.37
N ASN A 66 -24.01 9.39 10.12
CA ASN A 66 -24.33 10.74 9.73
C ASN A 66 -25.84 10.85 9.42
N PRO A 67 -26.65 11.49 10.27
CA PRO A 67 -28.10 11.55 10.07
C PRO A 67 -28.51 12.39 8.84
N THR A 68 -27.59 13.18 8.27
CA THR A 68 -27.83 14.02 7.08
C THR A 68 -27.21 13.46 5.81
N TYR A 69 -26.79 12.18 5.80
CA TYR A 69 -26.26 11.55 4.59
C TYR A 69 -27.30 11.53 3.46
N TYR A 70 -26.92 12.05 2.30
CA TYR A 70 -27.85 12.34 1.19
C TYR A 70 -28.42 11.08 0.51
N ASN A 71 -27.77 9.92 0.66
CA ASN A 71 -28.16 8.69 -0.04
C ASN A 71 -28.23 7.47 0.90
N PRO A 72 -29.18 7.43 1.85
CA PRO A 72 -29.24 6.41 2.89
C PRO A 72 -29.39 4.96 2.36
N GLY A 73 -29.79 4.77 1.10
CA GLY A 73 -30.08 3.47 0.51
C GLY A 73 -29.04 2.90 -0.46
N LEU A 74 -27.98 3.64 -0.84
CA LEU A 74 -26.99 3.14 -1.81
C LEU A 74 -25.61 3.73 -1.53
N TYR A 75 -24.64 2.88 -1.18
CA TYR A 75 -23.24 3.29 -1.09
C TYR A 75 -22.55 3.19 -2.46
N ALA A 76 -22.77 2.09 -3.20
CA ALA A 76 -22.27 1.87 -4.55
C ALA A 76 -23.17 0.84 -5.29
N PRO A 77 -23.14 0.71 -6.62
CA PRO A 77 -23.96 -0.26 -7.36
C PRO A 77 -23.87 -1.72 -6.87
N ALA A 78 -22.73 -2.11 -6.26
CA ALA A 78 -22.51 -3.43 -5.66
C ALA A 78 -22.72 -3.48 -4.12
N ILE A 79 -23.03 -2.34 -3.49
CA ILE A 79 -23.26 -2.18 -2.05
C ILE A 79 -24.63 -1.49 -1.89
N PRO A 80 -25.73 -2.28 -2.03
CA PRO A 80 -27.10 -1.78 -2.10
C PRO A 80 -27.65 -1.31 -0.75
N SER A 81 -26.84 -1.34 0.31
CA SER A 81 -27.17 -0.76 1.61
C SER A 81 -25.89 -0.31 2.30
N ILE A 82 -25.96 0.83 2.96
CA ILE A 82 -24.88 1.26 3.86
C ILE A 82 -24.94 0.33 5.08
N PRO A 83 -23.81 -0.22 5.56
CA PRO A 83 -23.78 -0.90 6.85
C PRO A 83 -24.35 0.05 7.92
N VAL A 84 -25.47 -0.37 8.52
CA VAL A 84 -26.33 0.43 9.42
C VAL A 84 -25.80 0.56 10.84
N THR A 85 -24.55 0.17 11.10
CA THR A 85 -24.00 0.20 12.45
C THR A 85 -23.99 1.65 12.95
N PRO A 86 -24.65 1.97 14.08
CA PRO A 86 -24.75 3.35 14.55
C PRO A 86 -23.38 3.99 14.85
N LYS A 87 -22.37 3.15 15.09
CA LYS A 87 -21.04 3.54 15.53
C LYS A 87 -19.99 2.57 14.98
N VAL A 88 -18.91 3.12 14.44
CA VAL A 88 -17.70 2.38 14.04
C VAL A 88 -16.54 2.87 14.88
N VAL A 89 -15.82 1.93 15.50
CA VAL A 89 -14.62 2.22 16.29
C VAL A 89 -13.42 1.62 15.59
N ILE A 90 -12.46 2.47 15.23
CA ILE A 90 -11.21 2.07 14.59
C ILE A 90 -10.11 2.15 15.64
N ASN A 91 -9.69 0.99 16.13
CA ASN A 91 -8.53 0.85 17.00
C ASN A 91 -7.26 0.80 16.14
N ILE A 92 -6.32 1.72 16.41
CA ILE A 92 -5.05 1.78 15.69
C ILE A 92 -4.03 0.93 16.44
N ARG A 93 -3.52 -0.10 15.77
CA ARG A 93 -2.46 -0.98 16.31
C ARG A 93 -1.21 -0.85 15.45
N SER A 94 -0.05 -0.85 16.12
CA SER A 94 1.25 -0.73 15.47
C SER A 94 1.89 -2.09 15.13
N THR A 95 1.34 -3.21 15.62
CA THR A 95 1.94 -4.55 15.45
C THR A 95 0.94 -5.60 14.97
N ALA A 96 1.44 -6.57 14.19
CA ALA A 96 0.68 -7.73 13.74
C ALA A 96 0.16 -8.57 14.91
N THR A 97 0.96 -8.74 15.95
CA THR A 97 0.60 -9.50 17.16
C THR A 97 -0.60 -8.90 17.87
N ALA A 98 -0.65 -7.57 18.02
CA ALA A 98 -1.81 -6.91 18.63
C ALA A 98 -3.08 -7.11 17.81
N LEU A 99 -2.98 -7.01 16.47
CA LEU A 99 -4.10 -7.28 15.57
C LEU A 99 -4.59 -8.74 15.67
N LYS A 100 -3.68 -9.71 15.71
CA LYS A 100 -4.01 -11.13 15.89
C LYS A 100 -4.73 -11.36 17.22
N ASN A 101 -4.23 -10.78 18.31
CA ASN A 101 -4.87 -10.89 19.62
C ASN A 101 -6.27 -10.26 19.65
N ASP A 102 -6.45 -9.09 19.06
CA ASP A 102 -7.74 -8.41 19.04
C ASP A 102 -8.80 -9.27 18.31
N ILE A 103 -8.45 -9.90 17.17
CA ILE A 103 -9.41 -10.74 16.44
C ILE A 103 -9.64 -12.10 17.11
N THR A 104 -8.62 -12.73 17.69
CA THR A 104 -8.76 -14.06 18.34
C THR A 104 -9.57 -13.97 19.63
N THR A 105 -9.45 -12.86 20.37
CA THR A 105 -10.24 -12.58 21.58
C THR A 105 -11.62 -11.98 21.29
N LYS A 106 -11.93 -11.74 20.00
CA LYS A 106 -13.17 -11.08 19.55
C LYS A 106 -13.35 -9.67 20.13
N ALA A 107 -12.25 -8.98 20.41
CA ALA A 107 -12.27 -7.57 20.83
C ALA A 107 -12.61 -6.62 19.66
N VAL A 108 -12.51 -7.11 18.41
CA VAL A 108 -12.88 -6.39 17.19
C VAL A 108 -13.60 -7.33 16.21
N ASP A 109 -14.48 -6.76 15.39
CA ASP A 109 -15.21 -7.53 14.36
C ASP A 109 -14.39 -7.76 13.09
N VAL A 110 -13.50 -6.81 12.77
CA VAL A 110 -12.70 -6.83 11.54
C VAL A 110 -11.30 -6.32 11.83
N VAL A 111 -10.31 -7.05 11.34
CA VAL A 111 -8.91 -6.64 11.25
C VAL A 111 -8.46 -6.69 9.81
N TYR A 112 -7.71 -5.69 9.38
CA TYR A 112 -7.20 -5.63 8.03
C TYR A 112 -5.88 -4.87 8.01
N ARG A 113 -5.02 -5.19 7.02
CA ARG A 113 -3.65 -4.68 6.87
C ARG A 113 -2.70 -5.13 8.01
N THR A 114 -1.41 -5.25 7.71
CA THR A 114 -0.33 -5.43 8.70
C THR A 114 -0.27 -6.78 9.43
N PHE A 115 -0.67 -7.89 8.79
CA PHE A 115 -0.37 -9.23 9.33
C PHE A 115 1.00 -9.74 8.88
N ALA A 116 1.68 -10.46 9.77
CA ALA A 116 2.79 -11.32 9.36
C ALA A 116 2.25 -12.52 8.56
N PRO A 117 2.98 -13.01 7.55
CA PRO A 117 2.56 -14.18 6.78
C PRO A 117 2.25 -15.42 7.63
N THR A 118 3.05 -15.67 8.67
CA THR A 118 2.81 -16.75 9.64
C THR A 118 1.50 -16.58 10.41
N ASP A 119 1.19 -15.35 10.83
CA ASP A 119 -0.06 -15.07 11.54
C ASP A 119 -1.30 -15.34 10.67
N LEU A 120 -1.21 -15.06 9.36
CA LEU A 120 -2.28 -15.39 8.42
C LEU A 120 -2.49 -16.90 8.31
N THR A 121 -1.41 -17.67 8.17
CA THR A 121 -1.49 -19.14 8.13
C THR A 121 -2.11 -19.70 9.41
N ASP A 122 -1.67 -19.21 10.58
CA ASP A 122 -2.22 -19.63 11.88
C ASP A 122 -3.72 -19.28 12.01
N LEU A 123 -4.11 -18.08 11.60
CA LEU A 123 -5.50 -17.63 11.63
C LEU A 123 -6.38 -18.43 10.67
N GLN A 124 -5.88 -18.78 9.48
CA GLN A 124 -6.60 -19.66 8.54
C GLN A 124 -6.81 -21.05 9.14
N ALA A 125 -5.77 -21.65 9.73
CA ALA A 125 -5.86 -22.97 10.37
C ALA A 125 -6.83 -22.97 11.56
N SER A 126 -6.90 -21.85 12.29
CA SER A 126 -7.77 -21.68 13.47
C SER A 126 -9.13 -21.06 13.15
N ALA A 127 -9.44 -20.78 11.88
CA ALA A 127 -10.60 -19.96 11.52
C ALA A 127 -11.93 -20.56 12.03
N ALA A 128 -12.09 -21.87 11.86
CA ALA A 128 -13.28 -22.59 12.30
C ALA A 128 -13.45 -22.61 13.82
N SER A 129 -12.37 -22.84 14.58
CA SER A 129 -12.43 -22.88 16.05
C SER A 129 -12.65 -21.50 16.66
N LEU A 130 -12.10 -20.45 16.04
CA LEU A 130 -12.30 -19.06 16.45
C LEU A 130 -13.65 -18.51 15.99
N GLY A 131 -14.30 -19.15 15.01
CA GLY A 131 -15.54 -18.66 14.40
C GLY A 131 -15.32 -17.38 13.60
N ILE A 132 -14.19 -17.27 12.89
CA ILE A 132 -13.83 -16.13 12.04
C ILE A 132 -13.74 -16.57 10.58
N THR A 133 -13.79 -15.61 9.67
CA THR A 133 -13.49 -15.84 8.26
C THR A 133 -12.21 -15.10 7.88
N VAL A 134 -11.28 -15.81 7.23
CA VAL A 134 -10.02 -15.22 6.76
C VAL A 134 -10.06 -15.12 5.24
N HIS A 135 -10.05 -13.89 4.72
CA HIS A 135 -9.99 -13.62 3.30
C HIS A 135 -8.56 -13.25 2.88
N ILE A 136 -7.92 -14.12 2.11
CA ILE A 136 -6.65 -13.84 1.43
C ILE A 136 -6.94 -13.82 -0.06
N GLY A 137 -6.68 -12.70 -0.72
CA GLY A 137 -7.05 -12.53 -2.12
C GLY A 137 -6.21 -11.48 -2.83
N ALA A 138 -6.51 -11.30 -4.11
CA ALA A 138 -5.83 -10.34 -4.96
C ALA A 138 -5.93 -8.92 -4.39
N SER A 139 -4.80 -8.21 -4.43
CA SER A 139 -4.68 -6.83 -3.97
C SER A 139 -4.05 -5.99 -5.08
N PRO A 140 -4.51 -4.73 -5.27
CA PRO A 140 -3.83 -3.79 -6.16
C PRO A 140 -2.52 -3.24 -5.57
N GLN A 141 -2.16 -3.65 -4.35
CA GLN A 141 -0.94 -3.20 -3.68
C GLN A 141 0.30 -3.87 -4.29
N ILE A 142 1.30 -3.05 -4.58
CA ILE A 142 2.63 -3.49 -4.99
C ILE A 142 3.66 -3.19 -3.89
N ARG A 143 4.76 -3.95 -3.87
CA ARG A 143 5.93 -3.69 -3.01
C ARG A 143 7.17 -3.64 -3.90
N TYR A 144 7.95 -2.58 -3.74
CA TYR A 144 9.13 -2.30 -4.55
C TYR A 144 10.15 -1.51 -3.74
N LEU A 145 11.40 -1.54 -4.21
CA LEU A 145 12.47 -0.69 -3.69
C LEU A 145 12.57 0.56 -4.57
N VAL A 146 12.69 1.72 -3.92
CA VAL A 146 12.95 2.99 -4.61
C VAL A 146 14.40 3.36 -4.40
N PHE A 147 15.11 3.57 -5.51
CA PHE A 147 16.48 4.07 -5.47
C PHE A 147 16.46 5.59 -5.58
N GLN A 148 17.05 6.25 -4.59
CA GLN A 148 17.22 7.70 -4.63
C GLN A 148 18.42 8.03 -5.53
N VAL A 149 18.14 8.47 -6.76
CA VAL A 149 19.16 8.70 -7.80
C VAL A 149 19.54 10.16 -7.99
N ASN A 150 18.77 11.08 -7.41
CA ASN A 150 18.97 12.52 -7.52
C ASN A 150 18.35 13.21 -6.31
N ASP A 151 19.14 13.37 -5.27
CA ASP A 151 18.79 14.18 -4.12
C ASP A 151 19.65 15.44 -4.11
N LYS A 152 19.03 16.60 -4.28
CA LYS A 152 19.72 17.90 -4.20
C LYS A 152 19.98 18.33 -2.74
N THR A 153 19.45 17.59 -1.77
CA THR A 153 19.49 17.93 -0.35
C THR A 153 20.44 17.04 0.45
N THR A 154 20.88 15.92 -0.11
CA THR A 154 21.86 15.03 0.52
C THR A 154 23.14 14.95 -0.31
N THR A 155 24.28 15.28 0.30
CA THR A 155 25.61 15.17 -0.32
C THR A 155 26.16 13.74 -0.31
N ASN A 156 25.46 12.81 0.36
CA ASN A 156 25.93 11.46 0.64
C ASN A 156 25.06 10.39 -0.03
N ILE A 157 24.66 10.60 -1.29
CA ILE A 157 24.12 9.50 -2.09
C ILE A 157 25.28 8.55 -2.38
N PRO A 158 25.20 7.25 -2.05
CA PRO A 158 26.24 6.31 -2.43
C PRO A 158 26.48 6.40 -3.94
N ILE A 159 27.69 6.80 -4.35
CA ILE A 159 28.04 7.09 -5.75
C ILE A 159 27.58 5.96 -6.68
N GLY A 160 27.68 4.71 -6.22
CA GLY A 160 27.24 3.53 -6.97
C GLY A 160 25.77 3.54 -7.38
N ILE A 161 24.83 4.00 -6.54
CA ILE A 161 23.40 3.88 -6.87
C ILE A 161 22.93 4.85 -7.95
N THR A 162 23.69 5.92 -8.18
CA THR A 162 23.43 6.89 -9.27
C THR A 162 23.71 6.27 -10.64
N ASP A 163 24.66 5.34 -10.74
CA ASP A 163 24.91 4.58 -11.97
C ASP A 163 23.77 3.58 -12.24
N VAL A 164 23.20 3.65 -13.44
CA VAL A 164 22.07 2.78 -13.84
C VAL A 164 22.46 1.30 -13.84
N ARG A 165 23.72 0.97 -14.12
CA ARG A 165 24.23 -0.40 -14.18
C ARG A 165 24.17 -1.09 -12.82
N VAL A 166 24.39 -0.35 -11.72
CA VAL A 166 24.23 -0.89 -10.37
C VAL A 166 22.77 -1.25 -10.09
N ARG A 167 21.83 -0.38 -10.45
CA ARG A 167 20.38 -0.65 -10.26
C ARG A 167 19.91 -1.83 -11.12
N GLN A 168 20.44 -1.96 -12.34
CA GLN A 168 20.18 -3.10 -13.22
C GLN A 168 20.78 -4.39 -12.66
N ALA A 169 22.01 -4.37 -12.14
CA ALA A 169 22.63 -5.52 -11.50
C ALA A 169 21.80 -6.01 -10.31
N ILE A 170 21.31 -5.08 -9.47
CA ILE A 170 20.38 -5.41 -8.37
C ILE A 170 19.09 -6.01 -8.93
N ALA A 171 18.50 -5.44 -9.99
CA ALA A 171 17.27 -5.97 -10.59
C ALA A 171 17.43 -7.41 -11.12
N TYR A 172 18.57 -7.71 -11.75
CA TYR A 172 18.93 -9.07 -12.21
C TYR A 172 19.11 -10.05 -11.04
N SER A 173 19.64 -9.61 -9.90
CA SER A 173 19.92 -10.50 -8.76
C SER A 173 18.69 -10.87 -7.94
N VAL A 174 17.53 -10.24 -8.15
CA VAL A 174 16.32 -10.52 -7.35
C VAL A 174 15.75 -11.90 -7.71
N ASP A 175 15.69 -12.79 -6.73
CA ASP A 175 14.91 -14.04 -6.80
C ASP A 175 13.53 -13.81 -6.18
N ARG A 176 12.55 -13.45 -7.01
CA ARG A 176 11.19 -13.14 -6.53
C ARG A 176 10.45 -14.38 -6.00
N ALA A 177 10.73 -15.56 -6.56
CA ALA A 177 10.13 -16.81 -6.13
C ALA A 177 10.64 -17.20 -4.73
N GLN A 178 11.94 -17.08 -4.49
CA GLN A 178 12.55 -17.33 -3.19
C GLN A 178 12.08 -16.31 -2.14
N ILE A 179 11.98 -15.02 -2.50
CA ILE A 179 11.40 -14.01 -1.61
C ILE A 179 9.96 -14.38 -1.23
N ASN A 180 9.14 -14.80 -2.21
CA ASN A 180 7.77 -15.20 -1.94
C ASN A 180 7.71 -16.42 -1.00
N SER A 181 8.47 -17.46 -1.27
CA SER A 181 8.43 -18.69 -0.48
C SER A 181 8.98 -18.50 0.94
N VAL A 182 10.10 -17.79 1.09
CA VAL A 182 10.81 -17.66 2.38
C VAL A 182 10.25 -16.53 3.24
N VAL A 183 9.95 -15.37 2.66
CA VAL A 183 9.53 -14.17 3.42
C VAL A 183 8.02 -14.11 3.57
N PHE A 184 7.28 -14.50 2.52
CA PHE A 184 5.83 -14.33 2.45
C PHE A 184 5.05 -15.65 2.55
N ASN A 185 5.71 -16.78 2.78
CA ASN A 185 5.09 -18.11 2.86
C ASN A 185 4.20 -18.45 1.64
N GLY A 186 4.54 -17.94 0.46
CA GLY A 186 3.74 -18.14 -0.76
C GLY A 186 2.43 -17.34 -0.82
N LEU A 187 2.17 -16.46 0.15
CA LEU A 187 0.91 -15.69 0.24
C LEU A 187 0.87 -14.45 -0.66
N VAL A 188 1.93 -14.18 -1.42
CA VAL A 188 1.96 -13.08 -2.40
C VAL A 188 2.27 -13.58 -3.80
N THR A 189 2.05 -12.74 -4.80
CA THR A 189 2.43 -13.01 -6.19
C THR A 189 3.68 -12.21 -6.53
N PRO A 190 4.71 -12.84 -7.16
CA PRO A 190 5.86 -12.12 -7.71
C PRO A 190 5.45 -10.93 -8.59
N LEU A 191 6.10 -9.78 -8.37
CA LEU A 191 5.79 -8.53 -9.06
C LEU A 191 6.75 -8.29 -10.24
N TYR A 192 6.21 -8.24 -11.46
CA TYR A 192 6.97 -8.02 -12.70
C TYR A 192 6.58 -6.75 -13.46
N SER A 193 5.78 -5.88 -12.85
CA SER A 193 5.32 -4.62 -13.42
C SER A 193 4.94 -3.65 -12.31
N MET A 194 4.90 -2.36 -12.62
CA MET A 194 4.31 -1.36 -11.71
C MET A 194 2.79 -1.42 -11.71
N ILE A 195 2.19 -2.11 -12.69
CA ILE A 195 0.76 -2.40 -12.75
C ILE A 195 0.57 -3.81 -12.17
N PRO A 196 -0.29 -4.03 -11.16
CA PRO A 196 -0.59 -5.38 -10.67
C PRO A 196 -1.14 -6.30 -11.76
N ALA A 197 -0.85 -7.61 -11.69
CA ALA A 197 -1.31 -8.58 -12.69
C ALA A 197 -2.84 -8.70 -12.83
N THR A 198 -3.58 -8.29 -11.80
CA THR A 198 -5.05 -8.28 -11.79
C THR A 198 -5.68 -7.03 -12.38
N MET A 199 -4.86 -6.06 -12.80
CA MET A 199 -5.32 -4.78 -13.34
C MET A 199 -5.22 -4.75 -14.88
N PRO A 200 -6.11 -3.99 -15.55
CA PRO A 200 -5.99 -3.74 -16.98
C PRO A 200 -4.61 -3.18 -17.35
N TYR A 201 -4.15 -3.49 -18.57
CA TYR A 201 -2.86 -3.04 -19.13
C TYR A 201 -1.60 -3.62 -18.47
N TYR A 202 -1.73 -4.61 -17.58
CA TYR A 202 -0.58 -5.36 -17.09
C TYR A 202 0.24 -5.96 -18.24
N GLN A 203 1.56 -5.81 -18.13
CA GLN A 203 2.55 -6.49 -18.96
C GLN A 203 3.75 -6.86 -18.06
N PRO A 204 4.28 -8.10 -18.11
CA PRO A 204 5.37 -8.57 -17.26
C PRO A 204 6.75 -8.03 -17.71
N VAL A 205 6.83 -6.72 -17.96
CA VAL A 205 7.99 -6.08 -18.60
C VAL A 205 9.31 -6.32 -17.86
N PHE A 206 9.29 -6.40 -16.53
CA PHE A 206 10.50 -6.67 -15.75
C PHE A 206 10.90 -8.14 -15.80
N GLN A 207 9.95 -9.07 -15.96
CA GLN A 207 10.27 -10.48 -16.17
C GLN A 207 10.97 -10.68 -17.51
N THR A 208 10.46 -10.05 -18.58
CA THR A 208 11.09 -10.12 -19.91
C THR A 208 12.49 -9.48 -19.91
N LEU A 209 12.66 -8.36 -19.21
CA LEU A 209 13.92 -7.61 -19.22
C LEU A 209 15.01 -8.20 -18.31
N TYR A 210 14.64 -8.61 -17.10
CA TYR A 210 15.60 -9.03 -16.07
C TYR A 210 15.53 -10.52 -15.74
N GLY A 211 14.41 -11.19 -16.03
CA GLY A 211 14.12 -12.51 -15.47
C GLY A 211 14.09 -12.47 -13.94
N ASP A 212 14.46 -13.58 -13.32
CA ASP A 212 14.72 -13.69 -11.89
C ASP A 212 16.07 -14.37 -11.66
N HIS A 213 16.75 -13.97 -10.58
CA HIS A 213 17.99 -14.59 -10.11
C HIS A 213 19.07 -14.76 -11.20
N ASN A 214 19.19 -13.81 -12.11
CA ASN A 214 20.21 -13.82 -13.16
C ASN A 214 21.55 -13.28 -12.64
N CYS A 215 22.17 -14.05 -11.75
CA CYS A 215 23.47 -13.72 -11.15
C CYS A 215 24.57 -13.49 -12.19
N SER A 216 24.53 -14.19 -13.33
CA SER A 216 25.51 -14.00 -14.41
C SER A 216 25.43 -12.60 -15.00
N ALA A 217 24.23 -12.14 -15.39
CA ALA A 217 24.04 -10.78 -15.90
C ALA A 217 24.37 -9.70 -14.86
N ALA A 218 23.98 -9.92 -13.59
CA ALA A 218 24.33 -9.03 -12.50
C ALA A 218 25.85 -8.90 -12.32
N ASN A 219 26.57 -10.04 -12.24
CA ASN A 219 28.03 -10.07 -12.07
C ASN A 219 28.74 -9.41 -13.26
N ASN A 220 28.27 -9.62 -14.49
CA ASN A 220 28.85 -8.98 -15.67
C ASN A 220 28.76 -7.44 -15.60
N LEU A 221 27.63 -6.88 -15.14
CA LEU A 221 27.48 -5.44 -14.95
C LEU A 221 28.38 -4.92 -13.82
N MET A 222 28.50 -5.67 -12.72
CA MET A 222 29.36 -5.29 -11.60
C MET A 222 30.85 -5.33 -11.98
N ALA A 223 31.28 -6.30 -12.79
CA ALA A 223 32.64 -6.38 -13.31
C ALA A 223 33.03 -5.17 -14.17
N GLN A 224 32.12 -4.69 -15.02
CA GLN A 224 32.32 -3.49 -15.84
C GLN A 224 32.50 -2.22 -15.01
N LEU A 225 32.04 -2.23 -13.75
CA LEU A 225 32.19 -1.15 -12.79
C LEU A 225 33.46 -1.29 -11.93
N GLY A 226 34.27 -2.33 -12.16
CA GLY A 226 35.47 -2.61 -11.38
C GLY A 226 35.21 -3.33 -10.05
N TYR A 227 33.96 -3.75 -9.77
CA TYR A 227 33.68 -4.60 -8.62
C TYR A 227 34.10 -6.04 -8.91
N MET A 228 34.82 -6.67 -7.99
CA MET A 228 35.19 -8.08 -8.12
C MET A 228 33.93 -8.96 -8.15
N THR A 229 33.86 -9.93 -9.05
CA THR A 229 32.74 -10.90 -9.11
C THR A 229 33.05 -12.11 -8.23
N GLY A 230 32.16 -12.46 -7.30
CA GLY A 230 32.33 -13.67 -6.47
C GLY A 230 31.90 -13.57 -4.99
N PHE A 231 31.05 -12.61 -4.62
CA PHE A 231 30.65 -12.46 -3.20
C PHE A 231 29.58 -13.49 -2.79
N HIS A 232 29.74 -13.99 -1.56
CA HIS A 232 28.77 -14.86 -0.91
C HIS A 232 27.84 -14.03 0.00
N PRO A 233 26.59 -14.47 0.23
CA PRO A 233 25.74 -13.87 1.26
C PRO A 233 26.46 -13.87 2.62
N GLY A 234 26.68 -12.67 3.20
CA GLY A 234 27.38 -12.47 4.47
C GLY A 234 28.75 -11.79 4.37
N THR A 235 29.28 -11.54 3.18
CA THR A 235 30.50 -10.74 3.02
C THR A 235 30.16 -9.24 3.09
N ILE A 236 30.37 -8.62 4.26
CA ILE A 236 30.31 -7.16 4.41
C ILE A 236 31.61 -6.59 3.86
N LEU A 237 31.53 -5.83 2.77
CA LEU A 237 32.62 -4.97 2.32
C LEU A 237 32.40 -3.57 2.87
N ALA A 238 33.00 -3.28 4.01
CA ALA A 238 33.42 -1.92 4.30
C ALA A 238 34.72 -1.71 3.52
N ARG A 239 34.68 -0.86 2.50
CA ARG A 239 35.91 -0.19 2.04
C ARG A 239 35.62 1.29 2.00
N ASP A 240 36.10 1.94 3.06
CA ASP A 240 36.30 3.37 3.14
C ASP A 240 37.59 3.66 2.35
N GLU A 241 37.46 4.33 1.21
CA GLU A 241 38.48 5.18 0.60
C GLU A 241 37.77 6.40 -0.02
#